data_AF-A0A843MAU2-F1
#
_entry.id   AF-A0A843MAU2-F1
#
_cell.length_a   1.000
_cell.length_b   1.000
_cell.length_c   1.000
_cell.angle_alpha   90.00
_cell.angle_beta   90.00
_cell.angle_gamma   90.00
#
_symmetry.space_group_name_H-M   'P 1'
#
loop_
_entity.id
_entity.type
_entity.pdbx_description
1 polymer ?
#
loop_
_entity_poly.entity_id
_entity_poly.type
_entity_poly.pdbx_seq_one_letter_code
_entity_poly.pdbx_strand_id
1 'polypeptide(L)'
;IFGCAIVMFAYFVYMYKNKFETKDLAIFFIACLLMSLIKPPYVFLALSIFAVPKENFPSAKLQKYSAIVTFAVFVIVIMYFGNFFNQFIGASQHTTDYVLNSRNASFTAQMEYIMGNPTAIGTLMLFAVKSVFDVFVVNSTFYHFADFKGLILFNAIYLVFFAVFSVGYQHELNLSRKRRLILTAIVLLVYFSIFGILYCTWTPVGASYIVGIQTRYFVPMLPLIPLIVNIKHEKFENRDDLFLTLIIVFLAGLFLLTVSHYY
;
A
#
# COMPACT_ATOMS: atom_id res chain seq x y z
N ILE A 1 -1.51 5.59 10.34
CA ILE A 1 -1.21 5.15 8.95
C ILE A 1 -1.93 6.03 7.92
N PHE A 2 -3.27 6.05 7.85
CA PHE A 2 -4.00 6.77 6.78
C PHE A 2 -3.68 8.27 6.71
N GLY A 3 -3.63 8.98 7.85
CA GLY A 3 -3.23 10.40 7.87
C GLY A 3 -1.84 10.63 7.27
N CYS A 4 -0.86 9.81 7.65
CA CYS A 4 0.49 9.87 7.06
C CYS A 4 0.50 9.53 5.57
N ALA A 5 -0.37 8.62 5.11
CA ALA A 5 -0.47 8.28 3.68
C ALA A 5 -1.00 9.46 2.87
N ILE A 6 -2.01 10.17 3.39
CA ILE A 6 -2.55 11.39 2.78
C ILE A 6 -1.47 12.47 2.72
N VAL A 7 -0.76 12.71 3.83
CA VAL A 7 0.33 13.70 3.89
C VAL A 7 1.43 13.33 2.88
N MET A 8 1.91 12.09 2.91
CA MET A 8 2.94 11.60 1.98
C MET A 8 2.52 11.82 0.52
N PHE A 9 1.29 11.44 0.16
CA PHE A 9 0.78 11.58 -1.19
C PHE A 9 0.61 13.05 -1.60
N ALA A 10 0.09 13.91 -0.71
CA ALA A 10 -0.07 15.33 -0.96
C ALA A 10 1.28 16.01 -1.24
N TYR A 11 2.30 15.71 -0.43
CA TYR A 11 3.64 16.23 -0.64
C TYR A 11 4.31 15.64 -1.89
N PHE A 12 4.11 14.35 -2.19
CA PHE A 12 4.58 13.76 -3.44
C PHE A 12 4.00 14.51 -4.65
N VAL A 13 2.68 14.72 -4.69
CA VAL A 13 2.00 15.45 -5.76
C VAL A 13 2.48 16.90 -5.84
N TYR A 14 2.61 17.58 -4.70
CA TYR A 14 3.09 18.96 -4.65
C TYR A 14 4.51 19.08 -5.21
N MET A 15 5.45 18.24 -4.75
CA MET A 15 6.83 18.20 -5.24
C MET A 15 6.91 17.80 -6.71
N TYR A 16 5.94 17.02 -7.20
CA TYR A 16 5.85 16.68 -8.61
C TYR A 16 5.42 17.85 -9.50
N LYS A 17 4.52 18.73 -9.03
CA LYS A 17 4.04 19.87 -9.82
C LYS A 17 4.93 21.11 -9.68
N ASN A 18 5.50 21.31 -8.51
CA ASN A 18 6.10 22.59 -8.12
C ASN A 18 7.56 22.43 -7.71
N LYS A 19 8.28 23.56 -7.74
CA LYS A 19 9.49 23.73 -6.95
C LYS A 19 9.10 23.64 -5.47
N PHE A 20 9.84 22.88 -4.69
CA PHE A 20 9.55 22.64 -3.28
C PHE A 20 10.75 23.03 -2.42
N GLU A 21 10.63 23.04 -1.10
CA GLU A 21 11.70 23.36 -0.17
C GLU A 21 12.15 22.12 0.62
N THR A 22 13.27 22.21 1.35
CA THR A 22 13.77 21.12 2.20
C THR A 22 12.75 20.67 3.24
N LYS A 23 11.90 21.58 3.74
CA LYS A 23 10.83 21.25 4.69
C LYS A 23 9.80 20.29 4.11
N ASP A 24 9.47 20.44 2.82
CA ASP A 24 8.47 19.62 2.12
C ASP A 24 8.98 18.19 1.97
N LEU A 25 10.27 18.07 1.63
CA LEU A 25 10.97 16.79 1.57
C LEU A 25 11.05 16.11 2.95
N ALA A 26 11.31 16.88 4.01
CA ALA A 26 11.34 16.36 5.37
C ALA A 26 9.97 15.84 5.81
N ILE A 27 8.88 16.58 5.56
CA ILE A 27 7.51 16.16 5.88
C ILE A 27 7.15 14.88 5.13
N PHE A 28 7.50 14.79 3.84
CA PHE A 28 7.33 13.58 3.04
C PHE A 28 8.03 12.35 3.67
N PHE A 29 9.32 12.47 4.03
CA PHE A 29 10.07 11.36 4.61
C PHE A 29 9.64 11.01 6.03
N ILE A 30 9.27 11.98 6.85
CA ILE A 30 8.69 11.74 8.18
C ILE A 30 7.39 10.95 8.04
N ALA A 31 6.51 11.33 7.11
CA ALA A 31 5.27 10.59 6.86
C ALA A 31 5.56 9.14 6.41
N CYS A 32 6.53 8.93 5.50
CA CYS A 32 6.97 7.60 5.11
C CYS A 32 7.50 6.78 6.29
N LEU A 33 8.37 7.37 7.11
CA LEU A 33 8.97 6.72 8.26
C LEU A 33 7.90 6.32 9.28
N LEU A 34 7.03 7.24 9.68
CA LEU A 34 5.96 6.97 10.65
C LEU A 34 5.02 5.85 10.17
N MET A 35 4.66 5.82 8.88
CA MET A 35 3.89 4.70 8.33
C MET A 35 4.64 3.38 8.43
N SER A 36 5.92 3.40 8.09
CA SER A 36 6.77 2.21 8.01
C SER A 36 7.09 1.62 9.39
N LEU A 37 7.21 2.46 10.41
CA LEU A 37 7.37 2.04 11.80
C LEU A 37 6.12 1.33 12.34
N ILE A 38 4.94 1.67 11.83
CA ILE A 38 3.70 0.96 12.18
C ILE A 38 3.54 -0.31 11.34
N LYS A 39 3.88 -0.27 10.04
CA LYS A 39 3.83 -1.41 9.13
C LYS A 39 5.01 -1.37 8.14
N PRO A 40 5.97 -2.31 8.23
CA PRO A 40 7.22 -2.26 7.47
C PRO A 40 7.08 -2.13 5.95
N PRO A 41 6.12 -2.83 5.28
CA PRO A 41 5.95 -2.75 3.83
C PRO A 41 5.83 -1.34 3.24
N TYR A 42 5.38 -0.36 4.03
CA TYR A 42 5.22 1.01 3.54
C TYR A 42 6.55 1.76 3.34
N VAL A 43 7.68 1.17 3.75
CA VAL A 43 9.02 1.72 3.51
C VAL A 43 9.29 1.92 2.02
N PHE A 44 8.72 1.06 1.16
CA PHE A 44 8.85 1.16 -0.29
C PHE A 44 8.17 2.42 -0.85
N LEU A 45 7.21 3.03 -0.15
CA LEU A 45 6.60 4.29 -0.59
C LEU A 45 7.60 5.46 -0.57
N ALA A 46 8.66 5.38 0.24
CA ALA A 46 9.74 6.38 0.23
C ALA A 46 10.45 6.45 -1.15
N LEU A 47 10.45 5.35 -1.91
CA LEU A 47 11.02 5.29 -3.27
C LEU A 47 10.25 6.20 -4.27
N SER A 48 9.03 6.62 -3.95
CA SER A 48 8.25 7.51 -4.83
C SER A 48 8.92 8.85 -5.06
N ILE A 49 9.85 9.27 -4.19
CA ILE A 49 10.69 10.44 -4.41
C ILE A 49 11.49 10.35 -5.72
N PHE A 50 11.84 9.15 -6.19
CA PHE A 50 12.54 8.95 -7.45
C PHE A 50 11.66 9.15 -8.70
N ALA A 51 10.34 9.23 -8.53
CA ALA A 51 9.43 9.63 -9.59
C ALA A 51 9.27 11.16 -9.70
N VAL A 52 9.76 11.95 -8.73
CA VAL A 52 9.69 13.42 -8.74
C VAL A 52 10.62 14.01 -9.81
N PRO A 53 10.20 15.06 -10.55
CA PRO A 53 11.02 15.66 -11.61
C PRO A 53 12.33 16.21 -11.06
N LYS A 54 13.46 15.94 -11.74
CA LYS A 54 14.77 16.45 -11.31
C LYS A 54 14.80 17.97 -11.32
N GLU A 55 14.15 18.54 -12.32
CA GLU A 55 13.91 19.95 -12.52
C GLU A 55 13.14 20.59 -11.37
N ASN A 56 12.38 19.85 -10.56
CA ASN A 56 11.65 20.41 -9.42
C ASN A 56 12.47 20.48 -8.13
N PHE A 57 13.60 19.76 -8.06
CA PHE A 57 14.47 19.83 -6.88
C PHE A 57 15.12 21.22 -6.78
N PRO A 58 15.19 21.80 -5.57
CA PRO A 58 15.93 23.04 -5.29
C PRO A 58 17.37 23.06 -5.74
N SER A 59 18.04 21.90 -5.63
CA SER A 59 19.43 21.75 -5.99
C SER A 59 19.76 20.28 -6.28
N ALA A 60 20.79 20.06 -7.09
CA ALA A 60 21.33 18.72 -7.33
C ALA A 60 21.84 18.05 -6.04
N LYS A 61 22.28 18.85 -5.05
CA LYS A 61 22.69 18.37 -3.73
C LYS A 61 21.50 17.77 -2.97
N LEU A 62 20.36 18.47 -2.95
CA LEU A 62 19.15 17.98 -2.28
C LEU A 62 18.59 16.71 -2.95
N GLN A 63 18.71 16.61 -4.27
CA GLN A 63 18.37 15.38 -5.00
C GLN A 63 19.25 14.18 -4.58
N LYS A 64 20.56 14.37 -4.41
CA LYS A 64 21.44 13.29 -3.90
C LYS A 64 21.08 12.94 -2.46
N TYR A 65 20.78 13.95 -1.64
CA TYR A 65 20.36 13.75 -0.26
C TYR A 65 19.05 12.99 -0.14
N SER A 66 18.08 13.18 -1.04
CA SER A 66 16.85 12.38 -0.99
C SER A 66 17.11 10.89 -1.18
N ALA A 67 18.12 10.50 -1.98
CA ALA A 67 18.54 9.10 -2.09
C ALA A 67 19.16 8.57 -0.78
N ILE A 68 20.02 9.36 -0.13
CA ILE A 68 20.64 9.01 1.16
C ILE A 68 19.57 8.89 2.26
N VAL A 69 18.64 9.84 2.33
CA VAL A 69 17.54 9.82 3.30
C VAL A 69 16.62 8.62 3.05
N THR A 70 16.34 8.28 1.78
CA THR A 70 15.61 7.05 1.45
C THR A 70 16.31 5.84 2.03
N PHE A 71 17.61 5.67 1.77
CA PHE A 71 18.40 4.57 2.35
C PHE A 71 18.37 4.58 3.88
N ALA A 72 18.51 5.74 4.51
CA ALA A 72 18.43 5.87 5.97
C ALA A 72 17.06 5.42 6.52
N VAL A 73 15.95 5.78 5.86
CA VAL A 73 14.61 5.31 6.23
C VAL A 73 14.53 3.78 6.16
N PHE A 74 15.09 3.15 5.12
CA PHE A 74 15.17 1.69 5.03
C PHE A 74 15.96 1.08 6.19
N VAL A 75 17.15 1.62 6.48
CA VAL A 75 17.99 1.14 7.59
C VAL A 75 17.27 1.28 8.93
N ILE A 76 16.65 2.43 9.21
CA ILE A 76 15.90 2.66 10.46
C ILE A 76 14.77 1.64 10.61
N VAL A 77 13.98 1.41 9.56
CA VAL A 77 12.88 0.44 9.58
C VAL A 77 13.39 -0.99 9.77
N ILE A 78 14.47 -1.37 9.08
CA ILE A 78 15.10 -2.69 9.23
C ILE A 78 15.67 -2.87 10.63
N MET A 79 16.30 -1.85 11.23
CA MET A 79 16.83 -1.95 12.59
C MET A 79 15.70 -2.05 13.63
N TYR A 80 14.65 -1.24 13.48
CA TYR A 80 13.49 -1.27 14.37
C TYR A 80 12.79 -2.63 14.33
N PHE A 81 12.51 -3.15 13.13
CA PHE A 81 11.87 -4.45 12.97
C PHE A 81 12.83 -5.63 13.12
N GLY A 82 14.13 -5.46 12.91
CA GLY A 82 15.15 -6.48 13.17
C GLY A 82 15.18 -6.85 14.65
N ASN A 83 15.11 -5.84 15.52
CA ASN A 83 14.96 -6.05 16.97
C ASN A 83 13.61 -6.71 17.31
N PHE A 84 12.54 -6.39 16.58
CA PHE A 84 11.25 -7.08 16.71
C PHE A 84 11.35 -8.54 16.26
N PHE A 85 11.96 -8.85 15.12
CA PHE A 85 12.17 -10.22 14.65
C PHE A 85 13.08 -11.01 15.60
N ASN A 86 14.04 -10.37 16.25
CA ASN A 86 14.83 -11.00 17.32
C ASN A 86 13.96 -11.45 18.50
N GLN A 87 12.84 -10.78 18.78
CA GLN A 87 11.85 -11.29 19.74
C GLN A 87 11.16 -12.56 19.22
N PHE A 88 10.91 -12.71 17.91
CA PHE A 88 10.40 -13.97 17.35
C PHE A 88 11.45 -15.09 17.30
N ILE A 89 12.73 -14.73 17.19
CA ILE A 89 13.86 -15.67 17.22
C ILE A 89 14.12 -16.15 18.67
N GLY A 90 14.02 -15.26 19.67
CA GLY A 90 14.30 -15.54 21.08
C GLY A 90 13.09 -15.98 21.92
N ALA A 91 11.86 -15.70 21.48
CA ALA A 91 10.63 -16.13 22.17
C ALA A 91 10.19 -17.57 21.79
N SER A 92 11.13 -18.42 21.37
CA SER A 92 10.95 -19.87 21.38
C SER A 92 11.00 -20.46 22.79
N GLN A 93 11.26 -19.66 23.83
CA GLN A 93 11.31 -20.17 25.19
C GLN A 93 10.25 -19.60 26.12
N HIS A 94 9.93 -18.31 26.17
CA HIS A 94 8.89 -17.83 27.07
C HIS A 94 8.15 -16.60 26.50
N THR A 95 6.82 -16.67 26.43
CA THR A 95 5.88 -15.56 26.09
C THR A 95 5.75 -15.11 24.62
N THR A 96 5.48 -16.03 23.69
CA THR A 96 4.83 -15.66 22.41
C THR A 96 3.33 -15.94 22.50
N ASP A 97 2.52 -14.98 22.06
CA ASP A 97 1.05 -15.00 22.06
C ASP A 97 0.46 -16.38 21.76
N TYR A 98 -0.51 -16.83 22.58
CA TYR A 98 -1.30 -18.06 22.38
C TYR A 98 -1.78 -18.21 20.92
N VAL A 99 -2.07 -17.08 20.27
CA VAL A 99 -2.55 -17.00 18.89
C VAL A 99 -1.50 -17.39 17.83
N LEU A 100 -0.21 -17.14 18.08
CA LEU A 100 0.86 -17.51 17.15
C LEU A 100 1.31 -18.96 17.36
N ASN A 101 1.43 -19.36 18.62
CA ASN A 101 1.74 -20.74 19.00
C ASN A 101 0.64 -21.72 18.55
N SER A 102 -0.64 -21.33 18.64
CA SER A 102 -1.75 -22.13 18.09
C SER A 102 -1.77 -22.22 16.56
N ARG A 103 -1.09 -21.31 15.85
CA ARG A 103 -1.00 -21.32 14.38
C ARG A 103 0.29 -21.93 13.84
N ASN A 104 1.21 -22.38 14.69
CA ASN A 104 2.52 -22.89 14.26
C ASN A 104 3.25 -21.88 13.32
N ALA A 105 3.13 -20.59 13.61
CA ALA A 105 3.74 -19.51 12.84
C ALA A 105 5.08 -19.10 13.48
N SER A 106 6.16 -19.11 12.70
CA SER A 106 7.50 -18.72 13.15
C SER A 106 8.28 -18.09 12.01
N PHE A 107 8.77 -16.87 12.21
CA PHE A 107 9.57 -16.15 11.21
C PHE A 107 10.82 -16.94 10.83
N THR A 108 11.58 -17.42 11.81
CA THR A 108 12.82 -18.16 11.59
C THR A 108 12.57 -19.43 10.80
N ALA A 109 11.64 -20.28 11.26
CA ALA A 109 11.35 -21.55 10.59
C ALA A 109 10.73 -21.33 9.20
N GLN A 110 9.95 -20.27 9.02
CA GLN A 110 9.40 -19.93 7.72
C GLN A 110 10.49 -19.46 6.74
N MET A 111 11.49 -18.70 7.23
CA MET A 111 12.66 -18.32 6.43
C MET A 111 13.52 -19.53 6.07
N GLU A 112 13.78 -20.44 7.02
CA GLU A 112 14.48 -21.71 6.77
C GLU A 112 13.73 -22.55 5.72
N TYR A 113 12.41 -22.66 5.83
CA TYR A 113 11.58 -23.34 4.83
C TYR A 113 11.72 -22.73 3.44
N ILE A 114 11.69 -21.39 3.32
CA ILE A 114 11.84 -20.70 2.03
C ILE A 114 13.23 -20.94 1.44
N MET A 115 14.28 -20.91 2.27
CA MET A 115 15.65 -21.19 1.84
C MET A 115 15.81 -22.64 1.36
N GLY A 116 15.15 -23.60 2.02
CA GLY A 116 15.12 -25.00 1.62
C GLY A 116 14.19 -25.30 0.44
N ASN A 117 13.20 -24.44 0.16
CA ASN A 117 12.19 -24.61 -0.88
C ASN A 117 11.97 -23.32 -1.70
N PRO A 118 12.88 -22.94 -2.60
CA PRO A 118 12.77 -21.68 -3.34
C PRO A 118 11.49 -21.53 -4.19
N THR A 119 10.89 -22.67 -4.60
CA THR A 119 9.60 -22.70 -5.32
C THR A 119 8.45 -22.13 -4.49
N ALA A 120 8.56 -22.10 -3.17
CA ALA A 120 7.59 -21.48 -2.28
C ALA A 120 7.39 -19.98 -2.56
N ILE A 121 8.43 -19.27 -3.03
CA ILE A 121 8.32 -17.87 -3.44
C ILE A 121 7.41 -17.73 -4.66
N GLY A 122 7.54 -18.64 -5.64
CA GLY A 122 6.66 -18.67 -6.80
C GLY A 122 5.21 -18.94 -6.42
N THR A 123 4.98 -19.90 -5.52
CA THR A 123 3.64 -20.20 -4.97
C THR A 123 3.04 -18.99 -4.26
N LEU A 124 3.84 -18.29 -3.42
CA LEU A 124 3.46 -17.05 -2.73
C LEU A 124 3.05 -15.95 -3.73
N MET A 125 3.85 -15.72 -4.77
CA MET A 125 3.55 -14.72 -5.80
C MET A 125 2.27 -15.06 -6.56
N LEU A 126 2.09 -16.33 -6.94
CA LEU A 126 0.88 -16.80 -7.62
C LEU A 126 -0.36 -16.69 -6.74
N PHE A 127 -0.23 -17.04 -5.45
CA PHE A 127 -1.31 -16.85 -4.47
C PHE A 127 -1.71 -15.38 -4.41
N ALA A 128 -0.75 -14.48 -4.21
CA ALA A 128 -1.01 -13.04 -4.14
C ALA A 128 -1.79 -12.54 -5.36
N VAL A 129 -1.35 -12.87 -6.58
CA VAL A 129 -2.04 -12.47 -7.83
C VAL A 129 -3.46 -13.03 -7.89
N LYS A 130 -3.67 -14.31 -7.53
CA LYS A 130 -5.00 -14.94 -7.56
C LYS A 130 -5.93 -14.39 -6.47
N SER A 131 -5.39 -13.89 -5.37
CA SER A 131 -6.16 -13.36 -4.24
C SER A 131 -6.74 -11.96 -4.47
N VAL A 132 -6.47 -11.28 -5.59
CA VAL A 132 -6.98 -9.91 -5.81
C VAL A 132 -8.50 -9.83 -5.67
N PHE A 133 -9.24 -10.68 -6.39
CA PHE A 133 -10.71 -10.67 -6.30
C PHE A 133 -11.21 -11.01 -4.90
N ASP A 134 -10.60 -12.01 -4.27
CA ASP A 134 -10.94 -12.42 -2.90
C ASP A 134 -10.73 -11.27 -1.90
N VAL A 135 -9.56 -10.63 -1.94
CA VAL A 135 -9.14 -9.58 -1.00
C VAL A 135 -9.93 -8.28 -1.18
N PHE A 136 -10.25 -7.90 -2.42
CA PHE A 136 -10.89 -6.61 -2.70
C PHE A 136 -12.42 -6.72 -2.87
N VAL A 137 -12.98 -7.91 -3.07
CA VAL A 137 -14.42 -8.10 -3.30
C VAL A 137 -15.06 -9.01 -2.25
N VAL A 138 -14.58 -10.24 -2.12
CA VAL A 138 -15.24 -11.26 -1.28
C VAL A 138 -15.02 -10.99 0.21
N ASN A 139 -13.76 -10.94 0.62
CA ASN A 139 -13.31 -10.79 2.00
C ASN A 139 -12.86 -9.36 2.30
N SER A 140 -13.39 -8.37 1.57
CA SER A 140 -12.93 -7.00 1.73
C SER A 140 -13.33 -6.41 3.08
N THR A 141 -12.32 -5.99 3.85
CA THR A 141 -12.49 -5.44 5.20
C THR A 141 -12.32 -3.92 5.23
N PHE A 142 -12.64 -3.22 4.15
CA PHE A 142 -12.47 -1.76 4.07
C PHE A 142 -13.27 -1.01 5.14
N TYR A 143 -14.48 -1.50 5.43
CA TYR A 143 -15.47 -0.79 6.22
C TYR A 143 -15.99 -1.60 7.41
N HIS A 144 -15.41 -2.77 7.67
CA HIS A 144 -15.80 -3.67 8.76
C HIS A 144 -17.30 -4.03 8.80
N PHE A 145 -18.00 -4.00 7.66
CA PHE A 145 -19.39 -4.44 7.48
C PHE A 145 -19.51 -5.96 7.34
N ALA A 146 -18.84 -6.75 8.20
CA ALA A 146 -18.70 -8.19 8.02
C ALA A 146 -20.04 -8.95 7.93
N ASP A 147 -21.09 -8.44 8.57
CA ASP A 147 -22.42 -9.09 8.62
C ASP A 147 -23.42 -8.52 7.60
N PHE A 148 -23.01 -7.57 6.76
CA PHE A 148 -23.89 -6.99 5.75
C PHE A 148 -24.12 -7.96 4.59
N LYS A 149 -25.37 -8.42 4.41
CA LYS A 149 -25.74 -9.38 3.33
C LYS A 149 -25.34 -8.91 1.92
N GLY A 150 -25.33 -7.60 1.68
CA GLY A 150 -24.94 -7.01 0.39
C GLY A 150 -23.44 -6.74 0.23
N LEU A 151 -22.59 -7.21 1.15
CA LEU A 151 -21.17 -6.82 1.22
C LEU A 151 -20.40 -7.10 -0.08
N ILE A 152 -20.59 -8.28 -0.68
CA ILE A 152 -19.90 -8.65 -1.92
C ILE A 152 -20.28 -7.70 -3.06
N LEU A 153 -21.58 -7.45 -3.24
CA LEU A 153 -22.07 -6.53 -4.27
C LEU A 153 -21.56 -5.11 -4.02
N PHE A 154 -21.60 -4.65 -2.78
CA PHE A 154 -21.10 -3.33 -2.40
C PHE A 154 -19.60 -3.19 -2.68
N ASN A 155 -18.78 -4.16 -2.29
CA ASN A 155 -17.35 -4.17 -2.58
C ASN A 155 -17.06 -4.23 -4.09
N ALA A 156 -17.84 -5.00 -4.85
CA ALA A 156 -17.72 -5.05 -6.31
C ALA A 156 -18.03 -3.67 -6.94
N ILE A 157 -19.10 -3.01 -6.50
CA ILE A 157 -19.44 -1.65 -6.93
C ILE A 157 -18.32 -0.66 -6.56
N TYR A 158 -17.75 -0.78 -5.36
CA TYR A 158 -16.61 0.06 -4.93
C TYR A 158 -15.39 -0.14 -5.83
N LEU A 159 -15.04 -1.40 -6.13
CA LEU A 159 -13.91 -1.72 -7.01
C LEU A 159 -14.14 -1.20 -8.44
N VAL A 160 -15.36 -1.36 -8.98
CA VAL A 160 -15.74 -0.82 -10.30
C VAL A 160 -15.68 0.70 -10.30
N PHE A 161 -16.24 1.36 -9.29
CA PHE A 161 -16.16 2.81 -9.13
C PHE A 161 -14.71 3.29 -9.10
N PHE A 162 -13.86 2.66 -8.28
CA PHE A 162 -12.45 3.00 -8.18
C PHE A 162 -11.72 2.78 -9.52
N ALA A 163 -12.02 1.71 -10.25
CA ALA A 163 -11.43 1.45 -11.57
C ALA A 163 -11.87 2.50 -12.62
N VAL A 164 -13.18 2.81 -12.67
CA VAL A 164 -13.74 3.84 -13.56
C VAL A 164 -13.16 5.21 -13.24
N PHE A 165 -13.07 5.57 -11.96
CA PHE A 165 -12.43 6.80 -11.52
C PHE A 165 -10.97 6.86 -11.92
N SER A 166 -10.20 5.78 -11.67
CA SER A 166 -8.76 5.74 -11.95
C SER A 166 -8.46 5.91 -13.44
N VAL A 167 -9.27 5.31 -14.32
CA VAL A 167 -9.07 5.38 -15.78
C VAL A 167 -9.68 6.63 -16.40
N GLY A 168 -10.87 7.02 -15.95
CA GLY A 168 -11.70 8.04 -16.58
C GLY A 168 -11.42 9.45 -16.09
N TYR A 169 -11.05 9.63 -14.81
CA TYR A 169 -10.80 10.97 -14.27
C TYR A 169 -9.44 11.49 -14.73
N GLN A 170 -9.47 12.54 -15.55
CA GLN A 170 -8.26 13.14 -16.10
C GLN A 170 -7.61 14.05 -15.07
N HIS A 171 -6.65 13.49 -14.32
CA HIS A 171 -5.84 14.34 -13.44
C HIS A 171 -4.99 15.30 -14.28
N GLU A 172 -4.88 16.56 -13.84
CA GLU A 172 -3.95 17.55 -14.41
C GLU A 172 -2.50 17.02 -14.47
N LEU A 173 -2.17 16.10 -13.56
CA LEU A 173 -0.88 15.41 -13.49
C LEU A 173 -0.72 14.37 -14.60
N ASN A 174 -0.05 14.77 -15.68
CA ASN A 174 0.36 13.83 -16.71
C ASN A 174 1.77 13.28 -16.44
N LEU A 175 1.85 12.05 -15.93
CA LEU A 175 3.11 11.36 -15.69
C LEU A 175 3.73 10.83 -16.98
N SER A 176 5.05 10.97 -17.14
CA SER A 176 5.77 10.30 -18.23
C SER A 176 5.78 8.78 -18.05
N ARG A 177 5.90 8.02 -19.15
CA ARG A 177 5.93 6.52 -19.11
C ARG A 177 6.95 5.98 -18.11
N LYS A 178 8.14 6.58 -18.05
CA LYS A 178 9.20 6.18 -17.10
C LYS A 178 8.74 6.31 -15.65
N ARG A 179 8.07 7.41 -15.29
CA ARG A 179 7.62 7.67 -13.92
C ARG A 179 6.45 6.77 -13.54
N ARG A 180 5.55 6.47 -14.50
CA ARG A 180 4.50 5.46 -14.31
C ARG A 180 5.08 4.08 -14.02
N LEU A 181 6.13 3.66 -14.75
CA LEU A 181 6.82 2.40 -14.47
C LEU A 181 7.46 2.37 -13.08
N ILE A 182 8.10 3.47 -12.65
CA ILE A 182 8.64 3.59 -11.28
C ILE A 182 7.53 3.42 -10.24
N LEU A 183 6.43 4.17 -10.36
CA LEU A 183 5.32 4.07 -9.42
C LEU A 183 4.65 2.69 -9.45
N THR A 184 4.54 2.06 -10.62
CA THR A 184 4.03 0.69 -10.77
C THR A 184 4.90 -0.30 -10.01
N ALA A 185 6.23 -0.22 -10.18
CA ALA A 185 7.16 -1.06 -9.44
C ALA A 185 7.02 -0.86 -7.92
N ILE A 186 6.84 0.38 -7.45
CA ILE A 186 6.63 0.68 -6.03
C ILE A 186 5.33 0.06 -5.51
N VAL A 187 4.22 0.23 -6.23
CA VAL A 187 2.93 -0.38 -5.87
C VAL A 187 3.06 -1.90 -5.77
N LEU A 188 3.70 -2.55 -6.75
CA LEU A 188 3.92 -3.99 -6.73
C LEU A 188 4.83 -4.42 -5.57
N LEU A 189 5.89 -3.66 -5.28
CA LEU A 189 6.76 -3.93 -4.13
C LEU A 189 6.00 -3.85 -2.81
N VAL A 190 5.19 -2.81 -2.60
CA VAL A 190 4.32 -2.69 -1.40
C VAL A 190 3.33 -3.85 -1.36
N TYR A 191 2.66 -4.15 -2.47
CA TYR A 191 1.69 -5.23 -2.58
C TYR A 191 2.29 -6.58 -2.17
N PHE A 192 3.34 -7.03 -2.85
CA PHE A 192 3.97 -8.33 -2.57
C PHE A 192 4.66 -8.39 -1.21
N SER A 193 5.21 -7.28 -0.71
CA SER A 193 5.81 -7.25 0.64
C SER A 193 4.77 -7.38 1.75
N ILE A 194 3.52 -6.94 1.55
CA ILE A 194 2.42 -7.22 2.48
C ILE A 194 2.15 -8.74 2.56
N PHE A 195 2.09 -9.42 1.41
CA PHE A 195 1.94 -10.88 1.40
C PHE A 195 3.16 -11.58 2.02
N GLY A 196 4.37 -11.14 1.67
CA GLY A 196 5.62 -11.69 2.19
C GLY A 196 5.71 -11.58 3.71
N ILE A 197 5.44 -10.41 4.30
CA ILE A 197 5.51 -10.27 5.75
C ILE A 197 4.44 -11.11 6.46
N LEU A 198 3.23 -11.21 5.92
CA LEU A 198 2.17 -12.04 6.49
C LEU A 198 2.48 -13.53 6.39
N TYR A 199 3.10 -13.96 5.29
CA TYR A 199 3.60 -15.31 5.12
C TYR A 199 4.68 -15.61 6.18
N CYS A 200 5.66 -14.73 6.34
CA CYS A 200 6.75 -14.95 7.30
C CYS A 200 6.32 -14.87 8.77
N THR A 201 5.35 -14.03 9.13
CA THR A 201 5.07 -13.71 10.55
C THR A 201 3.74 -14.24 11.09
N TRP A 202 2.80 -14.56 10.21
CA TRP A 202 1.41 -14.82 10.60
C TRP A 202 0.85 -16.13 10.03
N THR A 203 1.57 -16.76 9.11
CA THR A 203 1.11 -17.95 8.42
C THR A 203 1.82 -19.18 9.02
N PRO A 204 1.12 -20.33 9.16
CA PRO A 204 1.78 -21.57 9.57
C PRO A 204 2.95 -21.92 8.65
N VAL A 205 4.04 -22.42 9.24
CA VAL A 205 5.27 -22.71 8.49
C VAL A 205 5.00 -23.67 7.33
N GLY A 206 5.31 -23.23 6.11
CA GLY A 206 5.22 -24.04 4.88
C GLY A 206 3.81 -24.18 4.30
N ALA A 207 2.84 -23.37 4.75
CA ALA A 207 1.50 -23.37 4.19
C ALA A 207 1.46 -22.93 2.72
N SER A 208 0.52 -23.48 1.95
CA SER A 208 0.26 -23.06 0.55
C SER A 208 -0.69 -21.86 0.42
N TYR A 209 -1.11 -21.30 1.56
CA TYR A 209 -2.02 -20.16 1.68
C TYR A 209 -1.45 -19.14 2.67
N ILE A 210 -2.04 -17.95 2.75
CA ILE A 210 -1.58 -16.87 3.63
C ILE A 210 -2.74 -16.40 4.49
N VAL A 211 -2.48 -16.24 5.78
CA VAL A 211 -3.49 -15.83 6.76
C VAL A 211 -3.34 -14.35 7.10
N GLY A 212 -4.46 -13.73 7.49
CA GLY A 212 -4.45 -12.38 8.07
C GLY A 212 -4.36 -11.27 7.04
N ILE A 213 -4.57 -11.58 5.75
CA ILE A 213 -4.67 -10.58 4.69
C ILE A 213 -5.92 -9.74 4.92
N GLN A 214 -5.74 -8.43 4.91
CA GLN A 214 -6.83 -7.49 5.12
C GLN A 214 -6.68 -6.33 4.13
N THR A 215 -7.78 -5.96 3.49
CA THR A 215 -7.79 -4.98 2.40
C THR A 215 -7.27 -3.63 2.83
N ARG A 216 -7.45 -3.29 4.11
CA ARG A 216 -6.96 -2.03 4.71
C ARG A 216 -5.43 -1.87 4.66
N TYR A 217 -4.67 -2.95 4.43
CA TYR A 217 -3.22 -2.88 4.29
C TYR A 217 -2.80 -2.29 2.93
N PHE A 218 -3.68 -2.29 1.95
CA PHE A 218 -3.38 -1.80 0.60
C PHE A 218 -3.76 -0.33 0.38
N VAL A 219 -4.53 0.27 1.29
CA VAL A 219 -5.02 1.65 1.13
C VAL A 219 -3.89 2.67 0.93
N PRO A 220 -2.76 2.63 1.67
CA PRO A 220 -1.72 3.64 1.50
C PRO A 220 -1.07 3.69 0.10
N MET A 221 -1.19 2.63 -0.70
CA MET A 221 -0.69 2.60 -2.08
C MET A 221 -1.76 2.94 -3.13
N LEU A 222 -3.07 2.86 -2.80
CA LEU A 222 -4.15 3.08 -3.76
C LEU A 222 -4.14 4.46 -4.44
N PRO A 223 -3.82 5.58 -3.76
CA PRO A 223 -3.76 6.89 -4.40
C PRO A 223 -2.75 6.98 -5.56
N LEU A 224 -1.76 6.08 -5.63
CA LEU A 224 -0.81 6.03 -6.74
C LEU A 224 -1.42 5.40 -8.01
N ILE A 225 -2.47 4.57 -7.88
CA ILE A 225 -3.06 3.85 -9.00
C ILE A 225 -3.63 4.81 -10.06
N PRO A 226 -4.50 5.79 -9.72
CA PRO A 226 -4.97 6.75 -10.71
C PRO A 226 -3.83 7.48 -11.43
N LEU A 227 -2.75 7.86 -10.74
CA LEU A 227 -1.61 8.53 -11.38
C LEU A 227 -0.86 7.64 -12.39
N ILE A 228 -0.80 6.34 -12.13
CA ILE A 228 -0.18 5.35 -13.03
C ILE A 228 -1.03 5.16 -14.29
N VAL A 229 -2.34 4.98 -14.10
CA VAL A 229 -3.26 4.65 -15.20
C VAL A 229 -3.83 5.86 -15.93
N ASN A 230 -3.70 7.08 -15.39
CA ASN A 230 -4.22 8.32 -15.98
C ASN A 230 -3.72 8.52 -17.42
N ILE A 231 -4.47 8.04 -18.40
CA ILE A 231 -4.20 8.21 -19.82
C ILE A 231 -5.18 9.29 -20.30
N LYS A 232 -4.64 10.40 -20.81
CA LYS A 232 -5.49 11.41 -21.44
C LYS A 232 -6.21 10.77 -22.64
N HIS A 233 -7.53 10.82 -22.59
CA HIS A 233 -8.42 10.25 -23.58
C HIS A 233 -9.44 11.33 -23.97
N GLU A 234 -9.46 11.75 -25.24
CA GLU A 234 -10.34 12.82 -25.74
C GLU A 234 -11.81 12.63 -25.34
N LYS A 235 -12.28 11.38 -25.24
CA LYS A 235 -13.65 11.03 -24.83
C LYS A 235 -14.03 11.44 -23.39
N PHE A 236 -13.05 11.63 -22.51
CA PHE A 236 -13.24 11.97 -21.09
C PHE A 236 -12.82 13.41 -20.77
N GLU A 237 -12.43 14.20 -21.78
CA GLU A 237 -12.08 15.60 -21.59
C GLU A 237 -13.32 16.42 -21.17
N ASN A 238 -13.14 17.37 -20.25
CA ASN A 238 -14.21 18.23 -19.71
C ASN A 238 -15.40 17.47 -19.07
N ARG A 239 -15.15 16.33 -18.43
CA ARG A 239 -16.17 15.54 -17.70
C ARG A 239 -16.05 15.64 -16.18
N ASP A 240 -15.39 16.68 -15.67
CA ASP A 240 -15.15 16.85 -14.23
C ASP A 240 -16.44 16.85 -13.42
N ASP A 241 -17.50 17.50 -13.91
CA ASP A 241 -18.83 17.51 -13.27
C ASP A 241 -19.41 16.09 -13.12
N LEU A 242 -19.22 15.21 -14.11
CA LEU A 242 -19.69 13.83 -14.05
C LEU A 242 -18.91 13.06 -12.98
N PHE A 243 -17.59 13.17 -12.96
CA PHE A 243 -16.78 12.47 -11.95
C PHE A 243 -17.02 13.01 -10.54
N LEU A 244 -17.19 14.33 -10.39
CA LEU A 244 -17.58 14.95 -9.13
C LEU A 244 -18.94 14.45 -8.66
N THR A 245 -19.93 14.37 -9.57
CA THR A 245 -21.25 13.81 -9.29
C THR A 245 -21.15 12.35 -8.86
N LEU A 246 -20.37 11.53 -9.58
CA LEU A 246 -20.14 10.13 -9.21
C LEU A 246 -19.50 10.01 -7.83
N ILE A 247 -18.49 10.83 -7.51
CA ILE A 247 -17.86 10.88 -6.18
C ILE A 247 -18.90 11.24 -5.10
N ILE A 248 -19.71 12.28 -5.32
CA ILE A 248 -20.71 12.73 -4.36
C ILE A 248 -21.76 11.64 -4.12
N VAL A 249 -22.32 11.06 -5.19
CA VAL A 249 -23.27 9.94 -5.10
C VAL A 249 -22.66 8.76 -4.36
N PHE A 250 -21.40 8.45 -4.64
CA PHE A 250 -20.69 7.36 -4.01
C PHE A 250 -20.47 7.59 -2.50
N LEU A 251 -20.01 8.78 -2.12
CA LEU A 251 -19.81 9.17 -0.72
C LEU A 251 -21.13 9.24 0.05
N ALA A 252 -22.19 9.77 -0.57
CA ALA A 252 -23.53 9.80 0.00
C ALA A 252 -24.07 8.38 0.22
N GLY A 253 -23.91 7.48 -0.77
CA GLY A 253 -24.30 6.08 -0.64
C GLY A 253 -23.54 5.36 0.48
N LEU A 254 -22.25 5.64 0.64
CA LEU A 254 -21.42 5.09 1.71
C LEU A 254 -21.85 5.61 3.09
N PHE A 255 -22.15 6.90 3.19
CA PHE A 255 -22.69 7.51 4.41
C PHE A 255 -24.04 6.89 4.78
N LEU A 256 -24.97 6.80 3.84
CA LEU A 256 -26.29 6.19 4.05
C LEU A 256 -26.17 4.72 4.48
N LEU A 257 -25.28 3.95 3.85
CA LEU A 257 -25.02 2.56 4.23
C LEU A 257 -24.51 2.48 5.68
N THR A 258 -23.54 3.34 6.03
CA THR A 258 -22.97 3.40 7.38
C THR A 258 -24.04 3.73 8.41
N VAL A 259 -24.88 4.73 8.14
CA VAL A 259 -25.99 5.09 9.01
C VAL A 259 -26.94 3.90 9.15
N SER A 260 -27.45 3.35 8.05
CA SER A 260 -28.44 2.25 8.07
C SER A 260 -27.96 0.94 8.73
N HIS A 261 -26.64 0.72 8.78
CA HIS A 261 -26.08 -0.49 9.37
C HIS A 261 -25.83 -0.34 10.87
N TYR A 262 -25.52 0.87 11.34
CA TYR A 262 -25.16 1.13 12.74
C TYR A 262 -26.23 1.89 13.54
N TYR A 263 -27.23 2.49 12.89
CA TYR A 263 -28.31 3.30 13.47
C TYR A 263 -29.66 2.96 12.84
#